data_AF-A0A7X4K5Q5-F1
#
_entry.id   AF-A0A7X4K5Q5-F1
#
_cell.length_a   1.000
_cell.length_b   1.000
_cell.length_c   1.000
_cell.angle_alpha   90.00
_cell.angle_beta   90.00
_cell.angle_gamma   90.00
#
_symmetry.space_group_name_H-M   'P 1'
#
loop_
_entity.id
_entity.type
_entity.pdbx_description
1 polymer ?
#
loop_
_entity_poly.entity_id
_entity_poly.type
_entity_poly.pdbx_seq_one_letter_code
_entity_poly.pdbx_strand_id
1 'polypeptide(L)' 'MAEFLSIDRVATRYSTTKHSVYRWMRDQRDFPVPIVLPSGLKRWSVAELAAWESRNRADADFNA' A
#
# COMPACT_ATOMS: atom_id res chain seq x y z
N MET A 1 5.39 17.49 -1.27
CA MET A 1 4.75 17.18 -2.57
C MET A 1 4.05 15.84 -2.43
N ALA A 2 2.75 15.75 -2.76
CA ALA A 2 2.00 14.51 -2.66
C ALA A 2 2.35 13.61 -3.86
N GLU A 3 3.18 12.59 -3.63
CA GLU A 3 3.54 11.62 -4.66
C GLU A 3 2.54 10.47 -4.64
N PHE A 4 2.05 10.09 -5.82
CA PHE A 4 1.06 9.03 -5.99
C PHE A 4 1.62 7.94 -6.90
N LEU A 5 1.53 6.70 -6.44
CA LEU A 5 1.98 5.52 -7.17
C LEU A 5 0.80 4.74 -7.73
N SER A 6 0.98 4.20 -8.93
CA SER A 6 0.09 3.18 -9.48
C SER A 6 0.32 1.84 -8.78
N ILE A 7 -0.67 0.94 -8.84
CA ILE A 7 -0.55 -0.42 -8.29
C ILE A 7 0.72 -1.15 -8.75
N ASP A 8 1.17 -0.89 -9.97
CA ASP A 8 2.36 -1.51 -10.57
C ASP A 8 3.66 -1.05 -9.87
N ARG A 9 3.77 0.27 -9.61
CA ARG A 9 4.86 0.86 -8.83
C ARG A 9 4.83 0.39 -7.38
N VAL A 10 3.63 0.29 -6.78
CA VAL A 10 3.46 -0.22 -5.41
C VAL A 10 3.91 -1.68 -5.33
N ALA A 11 3.44 -2.53 -6.25
CA ALA A 11 3.84 -3.93 -6.35
C ALA A 11 5.37 -4.08 -6.48
N THR A 12 5.98 -3.28 -7.36
CA THR A 12 7.45 -3.25 -7.54
C THR A 12 8.18 -2.83 -6.28
N ARG A 13 7.67 -1.81 -5.57
CA ARG A 13 8.26 -1.30 -4.32
C ARG A 13 8.31 -2.35 -3.21
N TYR A 14 7.24 -3.12 -3.06
CA TYR A 14 7.15 -4.18 -2.06
C TYR A 14 7.64 -5.55 -2.57
N SER A 15 8.25 -5.59 -3.76
CA SER A 15 8.63 -6.83 -4.46
C SER A 15 7.54 -7.92 -4.42
N THR A 16 6.29 -7.49 -4.60
CA THR A 16 5.12 -8.35 -4.48
C THR A 16 4.23 -8.26 -5.72
N THR A 17 3.20 -9.09 -5.79
CA THR A 17 2.26 -9.04 -6.90
C THR A 17 1.12 -8.05 -6.62
N LYS A 18 0.53 -7.49 -7.68
CA LYS A 18 -0.69 -6.65 -7.59
C LYS A 18 -1.80 -7.35 -6.79
N HIS A 19 -1.90 -8.68 -6.93
CA HIS A 19 -2.89 -9.50 -6.25
C HIS A 19 -2.66 -9.55 -4.73
N SER A 20 -1.40 -9.62 -4.29
CA SER A 20 -1.02 -9.52 -2.88
C SER A 20 -1.43 -8.17 -2.29
N VAL A 21 -1.19 -7.07 -3.02
CA VAL A 21 -1.61 -5.72 -2.58
C VAL A 21 -3.14 -5.62 -2.48
N TYR A 22 -3.88 -6.18 -3.44
CA TYR A 22 -5.35 -6.25 -3.34
C TYR A 22 -5.83 -7.13 -2.18
N ARG A 23 -5.09 -8.20 -1.85
CA ARG A 23 -5.36 -8.98 -0.63
C ARG A 23 -5.14 -8.12 0.61
N TRP A 24 -4.02 -7.40 0.72
CA TRP A 24 -3.76 -6.53 1.87
C TRP A 24 -4.84 -5.48 2.04
N MET A 25 -5.32 -4.88 0.94
CA MET A 25 -6.46 -3.95 0.98
C MET A 25 -7.76 -4.59 1.53
N ARG A 26 -7.93 -5.91 1.40
CA ARG A 26 -9.10 -6.65 1.93
C ARG A 26 -8.90 -7.15 3.36
N ASP A 27 -7.71 -7.66 3.65
CA ASP A 27 -7.37 -8.37 4.88
C ASP A 27 -6.90 -7.42 5.97
N GLN A 28 -6.15 -6.38 5.59
CA GLN A 28 -5.55 -5.42 6.51
C GLN A 28 -6.36 -4.13 6.53
N ARG A 29 -6.99 -3.86 7.68
CA ARG A 29 -7.76 -2.62 7.91
C ARG A 29 -6.91 -1.36 7.86
N ASP A 30 -5.62 -1.48 8.17
CA ASP A 30 -4.68 -0.36 8.21
C ASP A 30 -4.02 -0.05 6.87
N PHE A 31 -4.23 -0.88 5.84
CA PHE A 31 -3.64 -0.65 4.53
C PHE A 31 -4.29 0.58 3.85
N PRO A 32 -3.50 1.48 3.23
CA PRO A 32 -4.02 2.74 2.74
C PRO A 32 -5.04 2.58 1.63
N VAL A 33 -6.09 3.40 1.70
CA VAL A 33 -7.19 3.41 0.73
C VAL A 33 -6.70 4.10 -0.54
N PRO A 34 -6.84 3.45 -1.72
CA PRO A 34 -6.45 4.08 -2.97
C PRO A 34 -7.41 5.23 -3.32
N ILE A 35 -6.85 6.29 -3.89
CA ILE A 35 -7.60 7.33 -4.58
C ILE A 35 -8.03 6.77 -5.94
N VAL A 36 -9.34 6.76 -6.17
CA VAL A 36 -9.92 6.35 -7.44
C VAL A 36 -10.04 7.58 -8.33
N LEU A 37 -9.32 7.58 -9.46
CA LEU A 37 -9.44 8.63 -10.47
C LEU A 37 -10.74 8.41 -11.29
N PRO A 38 -11.28 9.47 -11.93
CA PRO A 38 -12.46 9.36 -12.80
C PRO A 38 -12.31 8.33 -13.93
N SER A 39 -11.07 8.00 -14.32
CA SER A 39 -10.74 6.96 -15.29
C SER A 39 -10.80 5.52 -14.74
N GLY A 40 -11.24 5.33 -13.49
CA GLY A 40 -11.27 4.03 -12.81
C GLY A 40 -9.91 3.54 -12.30
N LEU A 41 -8.85 4.32 -12.51
CA LEU A 41 -7.50 3.98 -12.05
C LEU A 41 -7.34 4.28 -10.57
N LYS A 42 -6.77 3.32 -9.85
CA LYS A 42 -6.44 3.44 -8.42
C LYS A 42 -5.00 3.94 -8.24
N ARG A 43 -4.82 4.93 -7.37
CA ARG A 43 -3.51 5.47 -6.99
C ARG A 43 -3.33 5.47 -5.48
N TRP A 44 -2.13 5.13 -5.03
CA TRP A 44 -1.77 5.10 -3.61
C TRP A 44 -0.86 6.28 -3.29
N SER A 45 -1.12 6.95 -2.18
CA SER A 45 -0.22 7.99 -1.65
C SER A 45 1.05 7.34 -1.10
N VAL A 46 2.21 7.85 -1.52
CA VAL A 46 3.51 7.41 -0.98
C VAL A 46 3.59 7.69 0.52
N ALA A 47 3.02 8.82 0.97
CA ALA A 47 3.04 9.19 2.38
C ALA A 47 2.25 8.20 3.24
N GLU A 48 1.08 7.76 2.78
CA GLU A 48 0.27 6.79 3.53
C GLU A 48 0.88 5.39 3.49
N LEU A 49 1.49 4.99 2.36
CA LEU A 49 2.23 3.73 2.26
C LEU A 49 3.43 3.70 3.22
N ALA A 50 4.16 4.81 3.36
CA ALA A 50 5.27 4.92 4.31
C ALA A 50 4.80 4.91 5.78
N ALA A 51 3.66 5.57 6.06
CA ALA A 51 3.04 5.54 7.38
C ALA A 51 2.56 4.13 7.76
N TRP A 52 1.94 3.41 6.81
CA TRP A 52 1.55 2.02 7.00
C TRP A 52 2.77 1.12 7.19
N GLU A 53 3.82 1.26 6.40
CA GLU A 53 5.08 0.50 6.56
C GLU A 53 5.68 0.71 7.95
N SER A 54 5.66 1.95 8.46
CA SER A 54 6.15 2.27 9.80
C SER A 54 5.33 1.60 10.92
N ARG A 55 4.01 1.43 10.71
CA ARG A 55 3.13 0.72 11.65
C ARG A 55 3.28 -0.79 11.54
N ASN A 56 3.34 -1.33 10.32
CA ASN A 56 3.42 -2.76 10.07
C ASN A 56 4.81 -3.34 10.40
N ARG A 57 5.87 -2.52 10.34
CA ARG A 57 7.22 -2.91 10.77
C ARG A 57 7.34 -2.99 12.29
N ALA A 58 6.52 -2.24 13.03
CA ALA A 58 6.44 -2.37 14.49
C ALA A 58 5.78 -3.68 14.93
N ASP A 59 4.89 -4.25 14.10
CA ASP A 59 4.25 -5.56 14.36
C ASP A 59 5.19 -6.74 14.05
N ALA A 60 6.10 -6.58 13.08
CA ALA A 60 7.07 -7.60 12.68
C ALA A 60 8.17 -7.88 13.74
N ASP A 61 8.34 -7.01 14.73
CA ASP A 61 9.30 -7.20 15.83
C ASP A 61 8.77 -8.14 16.93
N PHE A 62 7.48 -8.54 16.89
CA PHE A 62 6.88 -9.41 17.90
C PHE A 62 7.02 -10.92 17.63
N ASN A 63 7.77 -11.32 16.59
CA ASN A 63 8.03 -12.74 16.31
C ASN A 63 9.54 -13.03 16.20
N ALA A 64 10.29 -12.67 17.24
CA ALA A 64 11.65 -13.12 17.50
C ALA A 64 11.69 -14.07 18.70
#